data_AF-H8GWJ2-F1
#
_entry.id   AF-H8GWJ2-F1
#
_cell.length_a   1.000
_cell.length_b   1.000
_cell.length_c   1.000
_cell.angle_alpha   90.00
_cell.angle_beta   90.00
_cell.angle_gamma   90.00
#
_symmetry.space_group_name_H-M   'P 1'
#
loop_
_entity.id
_entity.type
_entity.pdbx_description
1 polymer ?
#
loop_
_entity_poly.entity_id
_entity_poly.type
_entity_poly.pdbx_seq_one_letter_code
_entity_poly.pdbx_strand_id
1 'polypeptide(L)' 'MSGTPDCADMARREQSFGGGRKPSERPQKVCPVCGLPFSWRKKWERDWDNVKYCSDRCRAAAKRSGQ' A
#
# COMPACT_ATOMS: atom_id res chain seq x y z
N MET A 1 -4.49 -31.63 -42.82
CA MET A 1 -3.86 -30.51 -42.08
C MET A 1 -4.88 -29.93 -41.10
N SER A 2 -5.31 -30.73 -40.13
CA SER A 2 -6.39 -30.36 -39.20
C SER A 2 -6.15 -31.07 -37.85
N GLY A 3 -5.05 -30.71 -37.18
CA GLY A 3 -4.76 -31.20 -35.83
C GLY A 3 -5.60 -30.40 -34.85
N THR A 4 -6.73 -30.96 -34.42
CA THR A 4 -7.47 -30.46 -33.26
C THR A 4 -6.55 -30.57 -32.04
N PRO A 5 -6.23 -29.48 -31.34
CA PRO A 5 -5.46 -29.57 -30.11
C PRO A 5 -6.27 -30.36 -29.06
N ASP A 6 -5.61 -31.36 -28.47
CA ASP A 6 -6.16 -32.23 -27.44
C ASP A 6 -6.54 -31.42 -26.18
N CYS A 7 -7.78 -31.62 -25.70
CA CYS A 7 -8.39 -30.87 -24.60
C CYS A 7 -7.58 -30.97 -23.28
N ALA A 8 -6.61 -31.88 -23.16
CA ALA A 8 -5.78 -32.02 -21.97
C ALA A 8 -4.68 -30.94 -21.81
N ASP A 9 -4.31 -30.18 -22.86
CA ASP A 9 -3.24 -29.17 -22.79
C ASP A 9 -3.73 -27.80 -22.24
N MET A 10 -5.01 -27.46 -22.40
CA MET A 10 -5.55 -26.15 -21.97
C MET A 10 -5.81 -26.04 -20.45
N ALA A 11 -5.70 -27.13 -19.70
CA ALA A 11 -6.01 -27.15 -18.26
C ALA A 11 -4.86 -26.73 -17.34
N ARG A 12 -3.64 -26.46 -17.86
CA ARG A 12 -2.43 -26.33 -17.00
C ARG A 12 -1.88 -24.91 -16.79
N ARG A 13 -2.35 -23.89 -17.52
CA ARG A 13 -1.76 -22.52 -17.45
C ARG A 13 -2.59 -21.47 -16.69
N GLU A 14 -3.82 -21.78 -16.29
CA GLU A 14 -4.74 -20.79 -15.71
C GLU A 14 -4.75 -20.70 -14.17
N GLN A 15 -3.85 -21.37 -13.42
CA GLN A 15 -3.96 -21.39 -11.95
C GLN A 15 -2.61 -21.41 -11.24
N SER A 16 -2.00 -20.23 -11.05
CA SER A 16 -1.23 -19.93 -9.82
C SER A 16 -0.88 -18.44 -9.71
N PHE A 17 -1.90 -17.60 -9.43
CA PHE A 17 -1.70 -16.34 -8.72
C PHE A 17 -2.18 -16.48 -7.26
N GLY A 18 -1.75 -17.56 -6.60
CA GLY A 18 -2.04 -17.82 -5.19
C GLY A 18 -0.82 -17.52 -4.34
N GLY A 19 -0.72 -16.31 -3.81
CA GLY A 19 0.40 -15.94 -2.94
C GLY A 19 0.25 -14.57 -2.31
N GLY A 20 -0.94 -14.26 -1.79
CA GLY A 20 -1.20 -13.06 -0.98
C GLY A 20 -0.30 -13.03 0.26
N ARG A 21 0.89 -12.42 0.11
CA ARG A 21 1.76 -12.07 1.22
C ARG A 21 1.00 -11.07 2.08
N LYS A 22 0.67 -11.45 3.31
CA LYS A 22 0.10 -10.57 4.33
C LYS A 22 0.89 -9.25 4.33
N PRO A 23 0.27 -8.09 4.03
CA PRO A 23 0.99 -6.84 4.05
C PRO A 23 1.42 -6.58 5.49
N SER A 24 2.73 -6.74 5.70
CA SER A 24 3.48 -6.57 6.94
C SER A 24 2.86 -5.53 7.88
N GLU A 25 2.75 -5.91 9.16
CA GLU A 25 2.22 -5.22 10.34
C GLU A 25 2.87 -3.86 10.65
N ARG A 26 2.95 -3.00 9.64
CA ARG A 26 3.49 -1.67 9.78
C ARG A 26 2.45 -0.82 10.47
N PRO A 27 2.86 -0.02 11.48
CA PRO A 27 1.94 0.88 12.13
C PRO A 27 1.34 1.83 11.08
N GLN A 28 0.01 1.87 11.03
CA GLN A 28 -0.75 2.83 10.25
C GLN A 28 -1.17 3.96 11.18
N LYS A 29 -0.94 5.20 10.76
CA LYS A 29 -1.39 6.39 11.46
C LYS A 29 -2.43 7.10 10.61
N VAL A 30 -3.35 7.82 11.27
CA VAL A 30 -4.35 8.65 10.58
C VAL A 30 -3.87 10.09 10.59
N CYS A 31 -3.92 10.75 9.43
CA CYS A 31 -3.54 12.16 9.34
C CYS A 31 -4.67 13.05 9.93
N PRO A 32 -4.40 13.90 10.93
CA PRO A 32 -5.44 14.75 11.54
C PRO A 32 -5.91 15.90 10.63
N VAL A 33 -5.19 16.18 9.54
CA VAL A 33 -5.52 17.27 8.60
C VAL A 33 -6.45 16.81 7.48
N CYS A 34 -6.22 15.60 6.96
CA CYS A 34 -6.97 15.08 5.81
C CYS A 34 -7.73 13.78 6.10
N GLY A 35 -7.59 13.20 7.29
CA GLY A 35 -8.27 11.96 7.69
C GLY A 35 -7.77 10.70 6.99
N LEU A 36 -6.76 10.79 6.10
CA LEU A 36 -6.28 9.63 5.36
C LEU A 36 -5.38 8.74 6.21
N PRO A 37 -5.64 7.42 6.23
CA PRO A 37 -4.73 6.44 6.84
C PRO A 37 -3.47 6.32 5.99
N PHE A 38 -2.31 6.35 6.62
CA PHE A 38 -1.04 6.22 5.95
C PHE A 38 -0.11 5.26 6.69
N SER A 39 0.54 4.38 5.92
CA SER A 39 1.42 3.35 6.46
C SER A 39 2.85 3.87 6.65
N TRP A 40 3.56 3.29 7.62
CA TRP A 40 5.00 3.52 7.83
C TRP A 40 5.79 3.40 6.52
N ARG A 41 6.69 4.36 6.30
CA ARG A 41 7.62 4.41 5.15
C ARG A 41 9.06 4.41 5.66
N LYS A 42 9.97 3.79 4.91
CA LYS A 42 11.41 3.72 5.25
C LYS A 42 12.06 5.09 5.48
N LYS A 43 11.59 6.12 4.76
CA LYS A 43 12.03 7.52 4.95
C LYS A 43 11.75 8.06 6.37
N TRP A 44 10.82 7.46 7.10
CA TRP A 44 10.41 7.90 8.43
C TRP A 44 10.98 7.03 9.54
N GLU A 45 11.89 6.11 9.26
CA GLU A 45 12.48 5.25 10.29
C GLU A 45 13.04 6.04 11.49
N ARG A 46 13.65 7.20 11.25
CA ARG A 46 14.28 8.04 12.29
C ARG A 46 13.30 8.96 13.01
N ASP A 47 12.25 9.41 12.31
CA ASP A 47 11.34 10.46 12.80
C ASP A 47 9.89 9.98 12.95
N TRP A 48 9.63 8.68 12.86
CA TRP A 48 8.27 8.13 12.84
C TRP A 48 7.42 8.58 14.04
N ASP A 49 8.04 8.75 15.20
CA ASP A 49 7.39 9.25 16.41
C ASP A 49 6.85 10.68 16.22
N ASN A 50 7.64 11.52 15.55
CA ASN A 50 7.28 12.90 15.20
C ASN A 50 6.34 13.01 13.98
N VAL A 51 6.26 11.97 13.13
CA VAL A 51 5.40 11.97 11.93
C VAL A 51 3.95 11.68 12.32
N LYS A 52 3.14 12.75 12.33
CA LYS A 52 1.68 12.72 12.55
C LYS A 52 0.88 12.98 11.26
N TYR A 53 1.54 13.47 10.21
CA TYR A 53 0.91 13.92 8.98
C TYR A 53 1.34 13.06 7.79
N CYS A 54 0.41 12.76 6.88
CA CYS A 54 0.68 11.91 5.71
C CYS A 54 1.62 12.58 4.68
N SER A 55 1.74 13.90 4.72
CA SER A 55 2.51 14.70 3.78
C SER A 55 2.99 16.01 4.41
N ASP A 56 4.02 16.61 3.80
CA ASP A 56 4.53 17.91 4.23
C ASP A 56 3.49 19.03 4.06
N ARG A 57 2.65 18.93 3.02
CA ARG A 57 1.50 19.82 2.81
C ARG A 57 0.56 19.84 4.01
N CYS A 58 0.21 18.66 4.55
CA CYS A 58 -0.65 18.55 5.73
C CYS A 58 0.05 19.13 6.97
N ARG A 59 1.34 18.86 7.15
CA ARG A 59 2.13 19.44 8.25
C ARG A 59 2.14 20.98 8.18
N ALA A 60 2.35 21.55 6.99
CA ALA A 60 2.35 23.00 6.80
C ALA A 60 0.96 23.61 6.98
N ALA A 61 -0.11 22.93 6.53
CA ALA A 61 -1.48 23.37 6.75
C ALA A 61 -1.82 23.45 8.24
N ALA A 62 -1.48 22.41 9.02
CA ALA A 62 -1.70 22.40 10.47
C ALA A 62 -0.99 23.56 11.20
N LYS A 63 0.20 23.96 10.76
CA LYS A 63 0.92 25.12 11.32
C LYS A 63 0.28 26.47 10.97
N ARG A 64 -0.49 26.55 9.88
CA ARG A 64 -1.12 27.79 9.41
C ARG A 64 -2.53 28.00 9.97
N SER A 65 -3.23 26.94 10.36
CA SER A 65 -4.60 27.03 10.90
C SER A 65 -4.70 27.60 12.32
N GLY A 66 -3.56 27.82 12.99
CA GLY A 66 -3.50 28.40 14.34
C GLY A 66 -2.91 29.81 14.40
N GLN A 67 -2.89 30.54 13.28
CA GLN A 67 -2.49 31.95 13.21
C GLN A 67 -3.65 32.82 12.77
#